data_AF-A0A4P9YQW1-F1
#
_entry.id   AF-A0A4P9YQW1-F1
#
_cell.length_a   1.000
_cell.length_b   1.000
_cell.length_c   1.000
_cell.angle_alpha   90.00
_cell.angle_beta   90.00
_cell.angle_gamma   90.00
#
_symmetry.space_group_name_H-M   'P 1'
#
loop_
_entity.id
_entity.type
_entity.pdbx_description
1 polymer ?
#
loop_
_entity_poly.entity_id
_entity_poly.type
_entity_poly.pdbx_seq_one_letter_code
_entity_poly.pdbx_strand_id
1 'polypeptide(L)'
;YGGYMAGKVIEANSQVFQAGISVAPVTNWHYYDSIYTERYMLTPQENPDGYEDTGIRDPDGFRHANYLLIHGTGDDNVHFQQSA
;
A
#
# COMPACT_ATOMS: atom_id res chain seq x y z
N TYR A 1 -1.66 -5.58 -6.10
CA TYR A 1 -0.40 -5.93 -5.39
C TYR A 1 0.85 -5.19 -5.93
N GLY A 2 1.09 -5.13 -7.24
CA GLY A 2 2.27 -4.42 -7.78
C GLY A 2 2.41 -2.96 -7.32
N GLY A 3 1.32 -2.19 -7.32
CA GLY A 3 1.33 -0.82 -6.79
C GLY A 3 1.62 -0.74 -5.29
N TYR A 4 1.17 -1.71 -4.49
CA TYR A 4 1.52 -1.79 -3.07
C TYR A 4 3.03 -1.97 -2.90
N MET A 5 3.65 -2.93 -3.61
CA MET A 5 5.09 -3.15 -3.54
C MET A 5 5.90 -1.95 -4.02
N ALA A 6 5.47 -1.30 -5.10
CA ALA A 6 6.13 -0.07 -5.58
C ALA A 6 6.09 1.02 -4.50
N GLY A 7 4.94 1.23 -3.86
CA GLY A 7 4.80 2.17 -2.75
C GLY A 7 5.70 1.83 -1.56
N LYS A 8 5.68 0.57 -1.07
CA LYS A 8 6.51 0.13 0.07
C LYS A 8 8.01 0.24 -0.19
N VAL A 9 8.45 -0.02 -1.42
CA VAL A 9 9.87 0.10 -1.79
C VAL A 9 10.32 1.55 -1.80
N ILE A 10 9.48 2.48 -2.28
CA ILE A 10 9.76 3.92 -2.22
C ILE A 10 9.74 4.42 -0.77
N GLU A 11 8.74 4.00 0.02
CA GLU A 11 8.65 4.29 1.45
C GLU A 11 9.92 3.85 2.21
N ALA A 12 10.41 2.63 1.95
CA ALA A 12 11.62 2.09 2.59
C ALA A 12 12.91 2.88 2.27
N ASN A 13 12.87 3.78 1.27
CA ASN A 13 13.95 4.73 0.96
C ASN A 13 15.36 4.12 0.89
N SER A 14 15.51 2.95 0.28
CA SER A 14 16.81 2.27 0.14
C SER A 14 17.80 3.00 -0.78
N GLN A 15 17.38 4.10 -1.41
CA GLN A 15 18.11 4.88 -2.43
C GLN A 15 18.47 4.10 -3.71
N VAL A 16 18.00 2.86 -3.84
CA VAL A 16 18.18 2.03 -5.05
C VAL A 16 17.26 2.51 -6.18
N PHE A 17 16.05 2.96 -5.85
CA PHE A 17 15.04 3.35 -6.81
C PHE A 17 14.86 4.87 -6.83
N GLN A 18 15.05 5.47 -8.01
CA GLN A 18 14.89 6.92 -8.20
C GLN A 18 13.46 7.33 -8.55
N ALA A 19 12.62 6.37 -8.97
CA ALA A 19 11.24 6.60 -9.32
C ALA A 19 10.37 5.35 -9.08
N GLY A 20 9.08 5.56 -8.83
CA GLY A 20 8.09 4.51 -8.67
C GLY A 20 6.73 4.92 -9.23
N ILE A 21 6.01 3.97 -9.81
CA ILE A 21 4.64 4.16 -10.27
C ILE A 21 3.76 3.12 -9.56
N SER A 22 2.78 3.60 -8.81
CA SER A 22 1.81 2.75 -8.13
C SER A 22 0.45 2.89 -8.80
N VAL A 23 -0.05 1.77 -9.33
CA VAL A 23 -1.38 1.68 -9.94
C VAL A 23 -2.29 0.87 -9.03
N ALA A 24 -3.41 1.45 -8.61
CA ALA A 24 -4.40 0.88 -7.68
C ALA A 24 -3.74 0.15 -6.47
N PRO A 25 -2.90 0.83 -5.67
CA PRO A 25 -2.24 0.20 -4.53
C PRO A 25 -3.24 -0.04 -3.38
N VAL A 26 -3.10 -1.17 -2.68
CA VAL A 26 -3.62 -1.34 -1.32
C VAL A 26 -2.63 -0.63 -0.41
N THR A 27 -3.01 0.46 0.25
CA THR A 27 -2.14 1.22 1.17
C THR A 27 -2.45 0.90 2.63
N ASN A 28 -3.67 0.43 2.92
CA ASN A 28 -4.11 -0.04 4.22
C ASN A 28 -4.91 -1.36 4.08
N TRP A 29 -4.43 -2.41 4.74
CA TRP A 29 -5.03 -3.74 4.73
C TRP A 29 -6.39 -3.82 5.44
N HIS A 30 -6.70 -2.88 6.33
CA HIS A 30 -8.04 -2.79 6.94
C HIS A 30 -9.14 -2.42 5.93
N TYR A 31 -8.79 -1.86 4.78
CA TYR A 31 -9.74 -1.44 3.75
C TYR A 31 -9.84 -2.41 2.56
N TYR A 32 -9.23 -3.59 2.68
CA TYR A 32 -9.31 -4.63 1.66
C TYR A 32 -10.23 -5.77 2.11
N ASP A 33 -10.64 -6.65 1.19
CA ASP A 33 -11.62 -7.70 1.51
C ASP A 33 -11.07 -8.71 2.55
N SER A 34 -11.96 -9.22 3.40
CA SER A 34 -11.59 -10.12 4.50
C SER A 34 -11.07 -11.47 4.02
N ILE A 35 -11.67 -12.04 2.97
CA ILE A 35 -11.29 -13.37 2.47
C ILE A 35 -9.83 -13.38 2.00
N TYR A 36 -9.40 -12.33 1.28
CA TYR A 36 -8.03 -12.20 0.85
C TYR A 36 -7.12 -11.86 2.03
N THR A 37 -7.46 -10.82 2.78
CA THR A 37 -6.56 -10.25 3.79
C THR A 37 -6.33 -11.23 4.94
N GLU A 38 -7.38 -11.79 5.53
CA GLU A 38 -7.26 -12.69 6.68
C GLU A 38 -6.59 -14.02 6.32
N ARG A 39 -6.71 -14.47 5.06
CA ARG A 39 -5.99 -15.66 4.57
C ARG A 39 -4.48 -15.52 4.68
N TYR A 40 -3.94 -14.32 4.47
CA TYR A 40 -2.50 -14.07 4.44
C TYR A 40 -1.98 -13.33 5.68
N MET A 41 -2.85 -12.58 6.36
CA MET A 41 -2.49 -11.69 7.47
C MET A 41 -3.12 -12.09 8.81
N LEU A 42 -3.94 -13.15 8.88
CA LEU A 42 -4.84 -13.42 10.01
C LEU A 42 -5.84 -12.28 10.26
N THR A 43 -6.68 -12.43 11.29
CA THR A 43 -7.58 -11.36 11.70
C THR A 43 -6.78 -10.19 12.31
N PRO A 44 -7.30 -8.94 12.26
CA PRO A 44 -6.67 -7.81 12.91
C PRO A 44 -6.44 -7.99 14.42
N GLN A 45 -7.24 -8.83 15.08
CA GLN A 45 -7.10 -9.15 16.50
C GLN A 45 -5.93 -10.11 16.77
N GLU A 46 -5.64 -11.00 15.82
CA GLU A 46 -4.55 -11.98 15.93
C GLU A 46 -3.22 -11.44 15.41
N ASN A 47 -3.24 -10.44 14.53
CA ASN A 47 -2.04 -9.84 13.94
C ASN A 47 -2.12 -8.29 13.83
N PRO A 48 -2.33 -7.57 14.95
CA PRO A 48 -2.48 -6.12 14.92
C PRO A 48 -1.24 -5.42 14.33
N ASP A 49 -0.05 -5.86 14.74
CA ASP A 49 1.22 -5.28 14.28
C ASP A 49 1.42 -5.51 12.77
N GLY A 50 1.00 -6.67 12.23
CA GLY A 50 1.06 -6.91 10.80
C GLY A 50 0.23 -5.93 9.99
N TYR A 51 -0.97 -5.57 10.43
CA TYR A 51 -1.79 -4.56 9.74
C TYR A 51 -1.20 -3.14 9.87
N GLU A 52 -0.50 -2.84 10.96
CA GLU A 52 0.17 -1.56 11.19
C GLU A 52 1.52 -1.41 10.45
N ASP A 53 2.34 -2.43 10.40
CA ASP A 53 3.69 -2.32 9.82
C ASP A 53 3.69 -2.47 8.29
N THR A 54 2.70 -3.19 7.76
CA THR A 54 2.63 -3.49 6.32
C THR A 54 1.83 -2.48 5.51
N GLY A 55 1.20 -1.48 6.13
CA GLY A 55 0.60 -0.37 5.36
C GLY A 55 1.67 0.56 4.77
N ILE A 56 1.25 1.44 3.86
CA ILE A 56 2.07 2.56 3.36
C ILE A 56 1.64 3.80 4.16
N ARG A 57 2.48 4.24 5.09
CA ARG A 57 2.17 5.25 6.12
C ARG A 57 3.25 6.34 6.22
N ASP A 58 4.51 6.06 5.91
CA ASP A 58 5.63 6.99 6.05
C ASP A 58 5.90 7.77 4.74
N PRO A 59 5.65 9.09 4.71
CA PRO A 59 5.85 9.90 3.52
C PRO A 59 7.32 10.23 3.24
N ASP A 60 8.24 10.00 4.18
CA ASP A 60 9.61 10.53 4.08
C ASP A 60 10.37 9.94 2.89
N GLY A 61 10.23 8.64 2.64
CA GLY A 61 10.84 7.99 1.47
C GLY A 61 10.39 8.57 0.13
N PHE A 62 9.13 9.00 0.03
CA PHE A 62 8.57 9.59 -1.19
C PHE A 62 9.16 10.97 -1.52
N ARG A 63 9.80 11.65 -0.56
CA ARG A 63 10.50 12.93 -0.80
C ARG A 63 11.80 12.74 -1.59
N HIS A 64 12.32 11.52 -1.64
CA HIS A 64 13.61 11.19 -2.24
C HIS A 64 13.50 10.49 -3.61
N ALA A 65 12.29 10.28 -4.12
CA ALA A 65 12.04 9.65 -5.41
C ALA A 65 10.92 10.36 -6.18
N ASN A 66 10.94 10.24 -7.51
CA ASN A 66 9.81 10.67 -8.34
C ASN A 66 8.70 9.62 -8.24
N TYR A 67 7.55 9.99 -7.69
CA TYR A 67 6.46 9.05 -7.47
C TYR A 67 5.19 9.47 -8.23
N LEU A 68 4.60 8.52 -8.95
CA LEU A 68 3.30 8.69 -9.61
C LEU A 68 2.29 7.69 -9.05
N LEU A 69 1.17 8.22 -8.57
CA LEU A 69 0.02 7.44 -8.12
C LEU A 69 -1.08 7.49 -9.18
N ILE A 70 -1.59 6.32 -9.56
CA ILE A 70 -2.69 6.17 -10.51
C ILE A 70 -3.77 5.32 -9.87
N HIS A 71 -5.01 5.81 -9.87
CA HIS A 71 -6.15 5.08 -9.33
C HIS A 71 -7.43 5.42 -10.11
N GLY A 72 -8.21 4.41 -10.47
CA GLY A 72 -9.56 4.61 -11.00
C GLY A 72 -10.53 4.98 -9.88
N THR A 73 -11.30 6.06 -10.03
CA THR A 73 -12.26 6.50 -9.00
C THR A 73 -13.48 5.59 -8.85
N GLY A 74 -13.71 4.68 -9.80
CA GLY A 74 -14.77 3.67 -9.77
C GLY A 74 -14.28 2.25 -9.53
N ASP A 75 -13.06 2.07 -8.99
CA ASP A 75 -12.55 0.75 -8.63
C ASP A 75 -13.34 0.18 -7.43
N ASP A 76 -14.01 -0.94 -7.66
CA ASP A 76 -14.86 -1.63 -6.69
C ASP A 76 -14.13 -2.72 -5.90
N ASN A 77 -12.88 -3.02 -6.25
CA ASN A 77 -12.05 -4.03 -5.62
C ASN A 77 -10.99 -3.39 -4.70
N VAL A 78 -10.13 -2.54 -5.27
CA VAL A 78 -9.23 -1.69 -4.47
C VAL A 78 -9.89 -0.32 -4.40
N HIS A 79 -10.71 -0.09 -3.37
CA HIS A 79 -11.49 1.14 -3.30
C HIS A 79 -10.60 2.40 -3.37
N PHE A 80 -11.06 3.44 -4.07
CA PHE A 80 -10.31 4.69 -4.29
C PHE A 80 -9.81 5.36 -2.98
N GLN A 81 -10.47 5.11 -1.85
CA GLN A 81 -10.02 5.53 -0.51
C GLN A 81 -8.57 5.14 -0.20
N GLN A 82 -8.05 4.07 -0.80
CA GLN A 82 -6.64 3.67 -0.66
C GLN A 82 -5.65 4.72 -1.24
N SER A 83 -6.14 5.69 -2.01
CA SER A 83 -5.33 6.75 -2.64
C SER A 83 -5.82 8.16 -2.37
N ALA A 84 -6.82 8.31 -1.49
CA ALA A 84 -7.45 9.59 -1.14
C ALA A 84 -6.87 10.21 0.13
#